data_AF-A0A2H6FC17-F1
#
_entry.id   AF-A0A2H6FC17-F1
#
_cell.length_a   1.000
_cell.length_b   1.000
_cell.length_c   1.000
_cell.angle_alpha   90.00
_cell.angle_beta   90.00
_cell.angle_gamma   90.00
#
_symmetry.space_group_name_H-M   'P 1'
#
loop_
_entity.id
_entity.type
_entity.pdbx_description
1 polymer ?
#
loop_
_entity_poly.entity_id
_entity_poly.type
_entity_poly.pdbx_seq_one_letter_code
_entity_poly.pdbx_strand_id
1 'polypeptide(L)'
;MGQEKTFSFGSCEFVKMSPPKGKLSPGVKKLNITIPFEEALKLNLAIDECVRKLNKYKRSTTKGKKAAVNIVIHFDVRRLSVNESKS
;
A
#
# COMPACT_ATOMS: atom_id res chain seq x y z
N MET A 1 -20.41 3.66 -13.44
CA MET A 1 -19.36 4.53 -12.88
C MET A 1 -18.02 3.86 -13.15
N GLY A 2 -17.19 4.43 -14.02
CA GLY A 2 -15.86 3.87 -14.26
C GLY A 2 -15.02 3.96 -12.99
N GLN A 3 -14.34 2.89 -12.61
CA GLN A 3 -13.39 2.93 -11.50
C GLN A 3 -12.32 3.98 -11.82
N GLU A 4 -12.22 5.02 -11.01
CA GLU A 4 -11.12 5.98 -11.13
C GLU A 4 -9.81 5.20 -11.00
N LYS A 5 -8.93 5.30 -12.01
CA LYS A 5 -7.60 4.70 -11.95
C LYS A 5 -6.85 5.36 -10.80
N THR A 6 -6.70 4.64 -9.68
CA THR A 6 -5.89 5.10 -8.56
C THR A 6 -4.45 5.21 -9.04
N PHE A 7 -3.90 6.41 -9.03
CA PHE A 7 -2.50 6.65 -9.37
C PHE A 7 -1.61 5.89 -8.37
N SER A 8 -0.69 5.08 -8.89
CA SER A 8 0.22 4.25 -8.09
C SER A 8 1.63 4.79 -8.18
N PHE A 9 2.30 4.97 -7.04
CA PHE A 9 3.73 5.37 -6.98
C PHE A 9 4.67 4.20 -7.29
N GLY A 10 4.17 2.98 -7.14
CA GLY A 10 4.91 1.77 -7.49
C GLY A 10 4.20 0.54 -6.95
N SER A 11 4.77 -0.62 -7.23
CA SER A 11 4.24 -1.90 -6.79
C SER A 11 5.33 -2.94 -6.70
N CYS A 12 5.09 -3.95 -5.88
CA CYS A 12 5.96 -5.11 -5.77
C CYS A 12 5.16 -6.40 -5.61
N GLU A 13 5.82 -7.54 -5.81
CA GLU A 13 5.25 -8.86 -5.59
C GLU A 13 5.61 -9.40 -4.20
N PHE A 14 4.74 -10.24 -3.64
CA PHE A 14 5.01 -10.95 -2.39
C PHE A 14 4.89 -12.46 -2.58
N VAL A 15 5.66 -13.23 -1.81
CA VAL A 15 5.73 -14.69 -1.98
C VAL A 15 4.84 -15.45 -1.02
N LYS A 16 4.56 -14.87 0.15
CA LYS A 16 3.77 -15.54 1.20
C LYS A 16 2.87 -14.56 1.92
N MET A 17 1.69 -15.05 2.26
CA MET A 17 0.74 -14.35 3.12
C MET A 17 0.24 -15.30 4.20
N SER A 18 0.14 -14.81 5.44
CA SER A 18 -0.37 -15.58 6.57
C SER A 18 -1.32 -14.74 7.44
N PRO A 19 -2.56 -15.19 7.69
CA PRO A 19 -3.15 -16.43 7.17
C PRO A 19 -3.39 -16.36 5.64
N PRO A 20 -3.44 -17.51 4.95
CA PRO A 20 -3.74 -17.55 3.52
C PRO A 20 -5.16 -17.03 3.25
N LYS A 21 -5.45 -16.60 2.01
CA LYS A 21 -6.69 -15.93 1.61
C LYS A 21 -7.95 -16.64 2.11
N GLY A 22 -8.03 -17.96 1.95
CA GLY A 22 -9.19 -18.77 2.38
C GLY A 22 -9.35 -18.93 3.90
N LYS A 23 -8.40 -18.45 4.70
CA LYS A 23 -8.45 -18.45 6.18
C LYS A 23 -8.58 -17.03 6.75
N LEU A 24 -8.78 -16.02 5.90
CA LEU A 24 -9.14 -14.68 6.35
C LEU A 24 -10.57 -14.73 6.90
N SER A 25 -10.73 -14.35 8.16
CA SER A 25 -12.01 -14.27 8.85
C SER A 25 -12.01 -13.05 9.77
N PRO A 26 -13.18 -12.58 10.23
CA PRO A 26 -13.25 -11.42 11.13
C PRO A 26 -12.44 -11.57 12.43
N GLY A 27 -12.14 -12.81 12.86
CA GLY A 27 -11.31 -13.08 14.04
C GLY A 27 -9.80 -12.93 13.81
N VAL A 28 -9.35 -12.80 12.56
CA VAL A 28 -7.92 -12.65 12.23
C VAL A 28 -7.45 -11.25 12.63
N LYS A 29 -6.55 -11.18 13.60
CA LYS A 29 -6.01 -9.90 14.13
C LYS A 29 -4.73 -9.43 13.43
N LYS A 30 -4.10 -10.27 12.60
CA LYS A 30 -2.80 -9.99 11.97
C LYS A 30 -2.75 -10.59 10.57
N LEU A 31 -2.11 -9.85 9.66
CA LEU A 31 -1.80 -10.30 8.31
C LEU A 31 -0.30 -10.11 8.08
N ASN A 32 0.41 -11.22 7.92
CA ASN A 32 1.82 -11.22 7.56
C ASN A 32 1.96 -11.29 6.05
N ILE A 33 2.87 -10.50 5.49
CA ILE A 33 3.29 -10.56 4.09
C ILE A 33 4.80 -10.71 4.05
N THR A 34 5.29 -11.71 3.31
CA THR A 34 6.72 -11.93 3.08
C THR A 34 7.06 -11.49 1.68
N ILE A 35 8.01 -10.56 1.57
CA ILE A 35 8.42 -9.92 0.33
C ILE A 35 9.88 -10.31 0.08
N PRO A 36 10.23 -10.81 -1.12
CA PRO A 36 11.63 -11.05 -1.49
C PRO A 36 12.46 -9.76 -1.45
N PHE A 37 13.78 -9.89 -1.31
CA PHE A 37 14.69 -8.75 -1.17
C PHE A 37 14.51 -7.68 -2.26
N GLU A 38 14.56 -8.06 -3.54
CA GLU A 38 14.40 -7.12 -4.67
C GLU A 38 13.03 -6.44 -4.68
N GLU A 39 11.97 -7.18 -4.35
CA GLU A 39 10.61 -6.65 -4.26
C GLU A 39 10.45 -5.73 -3.03
N ALA A 40 11.19 -5.99 -1.96
CA ALA A 40 11.24 -5.12 -0.79
C ALA A 40 11.97 -3.80 -1.10
N LEU A 41 13.04 -3.83 -1.90
CA LEU A 41 13.69 -2.62 -2.41
C LEU A 41 12.72 -1.77 -3.26
N LYS A 42 11.96 -2.41 -4.15
CA LYS A 42 10.90 -1.74 -4.94
C LYS A 42 9.83 -1.13 -4.05
N LEU A 43 9.39 -1.85 -3.02
CA LEU A 43 8.41 -1.35 -2.06
C LEU A 43 8.94 -0.13 -1.31
N ASN A 44 10.19 -0.18 -0.83
CA ASN A 44 10.82 0.93 -0.13
C ASN A 44 10.83 2.19 -1.00
N LEU A 45 11.28 2.08 -2.25
CA LEU A 45 11.31 3.20 -3.18
C LEU A 45 9.90 3.76 -3.46
N ALA A 46 8.90 2.89 -3.64
CA ALA A 46 7.53 3.31 -3.89
C ALA A 46 6.91 4.07 -2.70
N ILE A 47 7.21 3.63 -1.48
CA ILE A 47 6.80 4.32 -0.25
C ILE A 47 7.49 5.69 -0.15
N ASP A 48 8.80 5.73 -0.38
CA ASP A 48 9.59 6.98 -0.33
C ASP A 48 9.06 8.01 -1.33
N GLU A 49 8.77 7.60 -2.57
CA GLU A 49 8.18 8.48 -3.59
C GLU A 49 6.79 9.00 -3.19
N CYS A 50 5.95 8.14 -2.62
CA CYS A 50 4.65 8.56 -2.09
C CYS A 50 4.82 9.60 -0.98
N VAL A 51 5.71 9.34 -0.01
CA VAL A 51 6.00 10.26 1.11
C VAL A 51 6.57 11.59 0.61
N ARG A 52 7.46 11.58 -0.40
CA ARG A 52 7.96 12.80 -1.07
C ARG A 52 6.82 13.63 -1.66
N LYS A 53 5.81 12.99 -2.26
CA LYS A 53 4.60 13.68 -2.72
C LYS A 53 3.79 14.25 -1.55
N LEU A 54 3.57 13.48 -0.49
CA LEU A 54 2.81 13.95 0.68
C LEU A 54 3.48 15.15 1.37
N ASN A 55 4.81 15.17 1.41
CA ASN A 55 5.59 16.27 1.99
C ASN A 55 5.42 17.61 1.24
N LYS A 56 4.86 17.60 0.02
CA LYS A 56 4.49 18.84 -0.69
C LYS A 56 3.23 19.50 -0.12
N TYR A 57 2.45 18.81 0.71
CA TYR A 57 1.27 19.38 1.34
C TYR A 57 1.60 20.23 2.57
N LYS A 58 0.82 21.29 2.77
CA LYS A 58 0.87 22.09 4.00
C LYS A 58 0.23 21.30 5.15
N ARG A 59 1.04 20.84 6.10
CA ARG A 59 0.62 20.06 7.28
C ARG A 59 -0.40 20.76 8.19
N SER A 60 -0.51 22.09 8.11
CA SER A 60 -1.51 22.86 8.87
C SER A 60 -2.93 22.78 8.29
N THR A 61 -3.06 22.45 7.00
CA THR A 61 -4.35 22.38 6.29
C THR A 61 -5.03 21.03 6.49
N THR A 62 -6.36 20.98 6.40
CA THR A 62 -7.13 19.72 6.44
C THR A 62 -6.62 18.70 5.42
N LYS A 63 -6.27 19.16 4.20
CA LYS A 63 -5.71 18.29 3.16
C LYS A 63 -4.38 17.66 3.58
N GLY A 64 -3.46 18.45 4.13
CA GLY A 64 -2.17 17.95 4.60
C GLY A 64 -2.28 17.06 5.83
N LYS A 65 -3.20 17.36 6.76
CA LYS A 65 -3.44 16.54 7.96
C LYS A 65 -4.00 15.15 7.64
N LYS A 66 -4.82 15.05 6.60
CA LYS A 66 -5.44 13.79 6.17
C LYS A 66 -4.59 13.03 5.14
N ALA A 67 -3.57 13.63 4.55
CA ALA A 67 -2.77 12.98 3.52
C ALA A 67 -2.07 11.74 4.09
N ALA A 68 -2.29 10.58 3.46
CA ALA A 68 -1.82 9.30 3.96
C ALA A 68 -1.23 8.43 2.84
N VAL A 69 -0.29 7.56 3.21
CA VAL A 69 0.16 6.47 2.34
C VAL A 69 -0.81 5.31 2.48
N ASN A 70 -1.28 4.78 1.36
CA ASN A 70 -2.12 3.60 1.29
C ASN A 70 -1.37 2.47 0.59
N ILE A 71 -1.35 1.31 1.24
CA ILE A 71 -0.76 0.08 0.72
C ILE A 71 -1.89 -0.90 0.47
N VAL A 72 -2.12 -1.22 -0.81
CA VAL A 72 -3.18 -2.15 -1.22
C VAL A 72 -2.60 -3.53 -1.42
N ILE A 73 -3.26 -4.54 -0.87
CA ILE A 73 -2.89 -5.94 -0.99
C ILE A 73 -3.82 -6.61 -2.00
N HIS A 74 -3.28 -6.99 -3.16
CA HIS A 74 -4.00 -7.71 -4.20
C HIS A 74 -3.84 -9.21 -3.98
N PHE A 75 -4.86 -9.84 -3.38
CA PHE A 75 -4.81 -11.25 -3.00
C PHE A 75 -4.73 -12.22 -4.19
N ASP A 76 -5.26 -11.84 -5.36
CA ASP A 76 -5.35 -12.72 -6.53
C ASP A 76 -4.04 -12.82 -7.30
N VAL A 77 -3.30 -11.72 -7.40
CA VAL A 77 -2.06 -11.60 -8.17
C VAL A 77 -0.81 -11.47 -7.30
N ARG A 78 -0.96 -11.66 -5.98
CA ARG A 78 0.12 -11.55 -4.97
C ARG A 78 0.96 -10.28 -5.10
N ARG A 79 0.28 -9.15 -5.25
CA ARG A 79 0.91 -7.85 -5.49
C ARG A 79 0.57 -6.86 -4.38
N LEU A 80 1.52 -6.01 -4.05
CA LEU A 80 1.31 -4.79 -3.26
C LEU A 80 1.40 -3.59 -4.19
N SER A 81 0.54 -2.60 -3.99
CA SER A 81 0.65 -1.30 -4.67
C SER A 81 0.58 -0.16 -3.67
N VAL A 82 1.38 0.87 -3.91
CA VAL A 82 1.46 2.06 -3.06
C VAL A 82 0.77 3.23 -3.77
N ASN A 83 -0.18 3.87 -3.09
CA ASN A 83 -0.85 5.08 -3.57
C ASN A 83 -1.09 6.07 -2.42
N GLU A 84 -1.48 7.30 -2.77
CA GLU A 84 -1.91 8.31 -1.81
C GLU A 84 -3.40 8.12 -1.50
N SER A 85 -3.77 8.29 -0.23
CA SER A 85 -5.16 8.31 0.21
C SER A 85 -5.38 9.38 1.29
N LYS A 86 -6.59 9.39 1.86
CA LYS A 86 -6.97 10.22 3.00
C LYS A 86 -7.25 9.33 4.21
N SER A 87 -6.74 9.70 5.38
CA SER A 87 -7.07 9.08 6.67
C SER A 87 -8.37 9.59 7.28
#